data_AF-A0A932ZJU9-F1
#
_entry.id   AF-A0A932ZJU9-F1
#
_cell.length_a   1.000
_cell.length_b   1.000
_cell.length_c   1.000
_cell.angle_alpha   90.00
_cell.angle_beta   90.00
_cell.angle_gamma   90.00
#
_symmetry.space_group_name_H-M   'P 1'
#
loop_
_entity.id
_entity.type
_entity.pdbx_description
1 polymer ?
#
loop_
_entity_poly.entity_id
_entity_poly.type
_entity_poly.pdbx_seq_one_letter_code
_entity_poly.pdbx_strand_id
1 'polypeptide(L)'
;MISVSYEGWMKAFFLFLLIPWLVYAQPPWEPLKAKVIQADLTAGRGEQKRLAKEALKMAEDCLAKNVGEIGCLYYRAQALGLSNKSFFRYAGRLRQMFADWEAVSKADPSFDYGGPYRMLAEVYMELPKHFGPKDLRQDLNKSIKLLKKAIKFSDYPTNWFDLAEAYAMLDQREASQKAMEKAKSVVSQWRTHPYYLTWQGKK
;
A
#
# COMPACT_ATOMS: atom_id res chain seq x y z
N MET A 1 31.01 72.81 1.52
CA MET A 1 31.26 71.60 0.71
C MET A 1 31.60 70.48 1.67
N ILE A 2 30.70 69.52 1.87
CA ILE A 2 30.93 68.34 2.71
C ILE A 2 30.77 67.14 1.80
N SER A 3 31.86 66.40 1.56
CA SER A 3 31.88 65.15 0.81
C SER A 3 31.49 64.01 1.74
N VAL A 4 30.43 63.27 1.40
CA VAL A 4 30.02 62.05 2.10
C VAL A 4 30.56 60.85 1.32
N SER A 5 31.37 60.04 2.00
CA SER A 5 32.02 58.83 1.46
C SER A 5 31.01 57.68 1.27
N TYR A 6 31.06 57.02 0.11
CA TYR A 6 30.18 55.94 -0.36
C TYR A 6 30.73 54.51 -0.06
N GLU A 7 31.37 54.28 1.09
CA GLU A 7 31.96 52.96 1.40
C GLU A 7 31.03 51.97 2.15
N GLY A 8 29.72 52.23 2.20
CA GLY A 8 28.81 51.53 3.11
C GLY A 8 28.01 50.32 2.58
N TRP A 9 27.97 50.04 1.27
CA TRP A 9 26.85 49.24 0.73
C TRP A 9 27.18 47.85 0.12
N MET A 10 28.44 47.41 0.08
CA MET A 10 28.79 46.10 -0.52
C MET A 10 29.03 44.94 0.46
N LYS A 11 28.78 45.11 1.77
CA LYS A 11 28.94 44.02 2.77
C LYS A 11 27.63 43.39 3.28
N ALA A 12 26.48 43.77 2.72
CA ALA A 12 25.17 43.30 3.18
C ALA A 12 24.48 42.27 2.27
N PHE A 13 25.18 41.66 1.30
CA PHE A 13 24.56 40.76 0.31
C PHE A 13 24.93 39.27 0.44
N PHE A 14 25.67 38.86 1.48
CA PHE A 14 26.16 37.49 1.64
C PHE A 14 25.76 36.83 2.98
N LEU A 15 24.51 37.00 3.40
CA LEU A 15 24.03 36.41 4.66
C LEU A 15 22.60 35.83 4.56
N PHE A 16 22.23 35.28 3.40
CA PHE A 16 20.90 34.65 3.18
C PHE A 16 20.93 33.35 2.38
N LEU A 17 22.01 32.55 2.44
CA LEU A 17 22.09 31.24 1.77
C LEU A 17 22.50 30.09 2.71
N LEU A 18 22.01 30.11 3.94
CA LEU A 18 21.98 28.92 4.80
C LEU A 18 20.52 28.66 5.22
N ILE A 19 19.65 28.42 4.24
CA ILE A 19 18.41 27.71 4.52
C ILE A 19 18.86 26.27 4.74
N PRO A 20 18.85 25.74 5.98
CA PRO A 20 19.05 24.31 6.15
C PRO A 20 17.91 23.67 5.35
N TRP A 21 18.27 22.95 4.31
CA TRP A 21 17.35 22.01 3.68
C TRP A 21 16.77 21.21 4.83
N LEU A 22 15.50 21.47 5.16
CA LEU A 22 14.73 20.64 6.08
C LEU A 22 14.77 19.26 5.42
N VAL A 23 15.70 18.43 5.86
CA VAL A 23 15.72 17.01 5.54
C VAL A 23 14.44 16.50 6.16
N TYR A 24 13.37 16.47 5.36
CA TYR A 24 12.14 15.79 5.74
C TYR A 24 12.55 14.35 5.97
N ALA A 25 12.71 14.00 7.26
CA ALA A 25 12.99 12.64 7.66
C ALA A 25 11.87 11.79 7.08
N GLN A 26 12.24 10.88 6.19
CA GLN A 26 11.28 9.97 5.59
C GLN A 26 10.57 9.20 6.71
N PRO A 27 9.28 8.87 6.56
CA PRO A 27 8.60 8.02 7.51
C PRO A 27 9.41 6.73 7.76
N PRO A 28 9.45 6.21 8.99
CA PRO A 28 10.28 5.05 9.33
C PRO A 28 9.93 3.79 8.53
N TRP A 29 8.73 3.73 7.94
CA TRP A 29 8.27 2.65 7.06
C TRP A 29 8.64 2.81 5.58
N GLU A 30 9.16 3.95 5.11
CA GLU A 30 9.41 4.14 3.68
C GLU A 30 10.40 3.11 3.08
N PRO A 31 11.52 2.75 3.76
CA PRO A 31 12.39 1.67 3.28
C PRO A 31 11.69 0.30 3.26
N LEU A 32 10.81 0.06 4.24
CA LEU A 32 10.01 -1.16 4.32
C LEU A 32 9.02 -1.24 3.15
N LYS A 33 8.31 -0.15 2.84
CA LYS A 33 7.43 -0.05 1.67
C LYS A 33 8.17 -0.42 0.39
N ALA A 34 9.33 0.19 0.16
CA ALA A 34 10.14 -0.08 -1.01
C ALA A 34 10.51 -1.57 -1.13
N LYS A 35 10.86 -2.22 -0.01
CA LYS A 35 11.17 -3.65 0.03
C LYS A 35 9.94 -4.53 -0.27
N VAL A 36 8.77 -4.16 0.25
CA VAL A 36 7.53 -4.88 -0.02
C VAL A 36 7.13 -4.78 -1.49
N ILE A 37 7.18 -3.58 -2.08
CA ILE A 37 6.91 -3.36 -3.51
C ILE A 37 7.89 -4.17 -4.36
N GLN A 38 9.18 -4.19 -3.99
CA GLN A 38 10.17 -5.01 -4.66
C GLN A 38 9.81 -6.51 -4.62
N ALA A 39 9.40 -7.01 -3.45
CA ALA A 39 8.99 -8.41 -3.30
C ALA A 39 7.76 -8.74 -4.15
N ASP A 40 6.78 -7.85 -4.18
CA ASP A 40 5.51 -8.05 -4.89
C ASP A 40 5.70 -8.08 -6.41
N LEU A 41 6.47 -7.13 -6.96
CA LEU A 41 6.76 -7.05 -8.40
C LEU A 41 7.77 -8.10 -8.89
N THR A 42 8.37 -8.89 -8.00
CA THR A 42 9.33 -9.93 -8.37
C THR A 42 8.63 -11.19 -8.90
N ALA A 43 8.91 -11.56 -10.16
CA ALA A 43 8.34 -12.75 -10.80
C ALA A 43 8.85 -14.09 -10.22
N GLY A 44 10.09 -14.13 -9.72
CA GLY A 44 10.72 -15.36 -9.22
C GLY A 44 10.22 -15.74 -7.82
N ARG A 45 9.49 -16.87 -7.68
CA ARG A 45 8.91 -17.32 -6.39
C ARG A 45 9.92 -17.41 -5.23
N GLY A 46 11.12 -17.92 -5.49
CA GLY A 46 12.17 -18.03 -4.47
C GLY A 46 12.65 -16.66 -3.99
N GLU A 47 12.86 -15.75 -4.94
CA GLU A 47 13.34 -14.39 -4.68
C GLU A 47 12.27 -13.52 -4.02
N GLN A 48 11.02 -13.56 -4.53
CA GLN A 48 9.87 -12.92 -3.89
C GLN A 48 9.77 -13.32 -2.42
N LYS A 49 9.88 -14.61 -2.11
CA LYS A 49 9.83 -15.11 -0.73
C LYS A 49 11.00 -14.62 0.11
N ARG A 50 12.22 -14.55 -0.45
CA ARG A 50 13.40 -14.01 0.24
C ARG A 50 13.20 -12.54 0.59
N LEU A 51 12.81 -11.73 -0.40
CA LEU A 51 12.53 -10.29 -0.22
C LEU A 51 11.39 -10.04 0.77
N ALA A 52 10.33 -10.86 0.73
CA ALA A 52 9.22 -10.76 1.68
C ALA A 52 9.64 -11.06 3.13
N LYS A 53 10.55 -12.02 3.33
CA LYS A 53 11.12 -12.29 4.67
C LYS A 53 12.00 -11.13 5.15
N GLU A 54 12.75 -10.50 4.26
CA GLU A 54 13.52 -9.29 4.58
C GLU A 54 12.61 -8.13 4.96
N ALA A 55 11.55 -7.90 4.19
CA ALA A 55 10.52 -6.93 4.53
C ALA A 55 9.90 -7.23 5.91
N LEU A 56 9.59 -8.49 6.20
CA LEU A 56 9.03 -8.86 7.50
C LEU A 56 9.96 -8.50 8.66
N LYS A 57 11.26 -8.81 8.53
CA LYS A 57 12.26 -8.41 9.52
C LYS A 57 12.33 -6.89 9.68
N MET A 58 12.33 -6.14 8.57
CA MET A 58 12.31 -4.67 8.61
C MET A 58 11.05 -4.13 9.30
N ALA A 59 9.91 -4.79 9.12
CA ALA A 59 8.66 -4.39 9.76
C ALA A 59 8.66 -4.64 11.27
N GLU A 60 9.23 -5.77 11.70
CA GLU A 60 9.46 -6.08 13.12
C GLU A 60 10.41 -5.05 13.76
N ASP A 61 11.53 -4.74 13.11
CA ASP A 61 12.48 -3.73 13.55
C ASP A 61 11.85 -2.32 13.61
N CYS A 62 10.99 -1.99 12.64
CA CYS A 62 10.27 -0.72 12.67
C CYS A 62 9.33 -0.65 13.89
N LEU A 63 8.50 -1.67 14.11
CA LEU A 63 7.51 -1.67 15.18
C LEU A 63 8.14 -1.73 16.57
N ALA A 64 9.34 -2.32 16.69
CA ALA A 64 10.12 -2.29 17.92
C ALA A 64 10.56 -0.87 18.31
N LYS A 65 10.81 -0.01 17.32
CA LYS A 65 11.24 1.39 17.53
C LYS A 65 10.08 2.39 17.53
N ASN A 66 9.01 2.08 16.80
CA ASN A 66 7.87 2.96 16.56
C ASN A 66 6.58 2.16 16.81
N VAL A 67 6.25 1.97 18.09
CA VAL A 67 5.09 1.16 18.49
C VAL A 67 3.80 1.78 17.93
N GLY A 68 3.04 0.99 17.18
CA GLY A 68 1.77 1.43 16.61
C GLY A 68 1.88 2.27 15.34
N GLU A 69 3.09 2.45 14.78
CA GLU A 69 3.27 3.16 13.51
C GLU A 69 2.49 2.49 12.38
N ILE A 70 1.51 3.23 11.82
CA ILE A 70 0.50 2.68 10.91
C ILE A 70 1.11 2.10 9.65
N GLY A 71 2.13 2.75 9.08
CA GLY A 71 2.80 2.23 7.88
C GLY A 71 3.56 0.93 8.18
N CYS A 72 4.12 0.79 9.38
CA CYS A 72 4.82 -0.43 9.77
C CYS A 72 3.85 -1.59 9.99
N LEU A 73 2.66 -1.34 10.55
CA LEU A 73 1.59 -2.34 10.61
C LEU A 73 1.11 -2.74 9.20
N TYR A 74 0.83 -1.76 8.34
CA TYR A 74 0.32 -2.00 6.99
C TYR A 74 1.26 -2.88 6.16
N TYR A 75 2.54 -2.50 6.09
CA TYR A 75 3.51 -3.23 5.28
C TYR A 75 3.98 -4.53 5.96
N ARG A 76 3.88 -4.68 7.29
CA ARG A 76 4.07 -5.99 7.95
C ARG A 76 3.06 -7.00 7.45
N ALA A 77 1.79 -6.64 7.41
CA ALA A 77 0.73 -7.53 6.93
C ALA A 77 0.93 -7.92 5.46
N GLN A 78 1.32 -6.97 4.61
CA GLN A 78 1.63 -7.28 3.21
C GLN A 78 2.85 -8.22 3.08
N ALA A 79 3.93 -7.99 3.84
CA ALA A 79 5.10 -8.88 3.89
C ALA A 79 4.75 -10.29 4.41
N LEU A 80 3.85 -10.40 5.39
CA LEU A 80 3.32 -11.68 5.86
C LEU A 80 2.58 -12.44 4.76
N GLY A 81 1.78 -11.76 3.95
CA GLY A 81 1.11 -12.36 2.78
C GLY A 81 2.11 -12.86 1.74
N LEU A 82 3.04 -12.00 1.32
CA LEU A 82 4.04 -12.33 0.30
C LEU A 82 5.00 -13.46 0.72
N SER A 83 5.28 -13.60 2.02
CA SER A 83 6.16 -14.66 2.52
C SER A 83 5.50 -16.04 2.58
N ASN A 84 4.17 -16.14 2.45
CA ASN A 84 3.40 -17.37 2.72
C ASN A 84 2.29 -17.62 1.69
N LYS A 85 2.42 -18.64 0.84
CA LYS A 85 1.36 -19.04 -0.11
C LYS A 85 0.41 -20.15 0.36
N SER A 86 0.57 -20.67 1.57
CA SER A 86 -0.25 -21.81 2.06
C SER A 86 -1.15 -21.37 3.22
N PHE A 87 -2.38 -20.97 2.92
CA PHE A 87 -3.35 -20.50 3.92
C PHE A 87 -3.56 -21.48 5.09
N PHE A 88 -3.50 -22.79 4.85
CA PHE A 88 -3.84 -23.82 5.84
C PHE A 88 -2.85 -23.99 6.98
N ARG A 89 -1.55 -23.75 6.75
CA ARG A 89 -0.52 -23.97 7.79
C ARG A 89 -0.28 -22.74 8.67
N TYR A 90 -0.96 -21.63 8.41
CA TYR A 90 -0.59 -20.33 8.96
C TYR A 90 -1.77 -19.46 9.41
N ALA A 91 -2.83 -20.07 9.96
CA ALA A 91 -3.97 -19.33 10.51
C ALA A 91 -3.58 -18.24 11.51
N GLY A 92 -2.50 -18.44 12.30
CA GLY A 92 -1.96 -17.41 13.19
C GLY A 92 -1.42 -16.18 12.45
N ARG A 93 -0.63 -16.37 11.40
CA ARG A 93 -0.09 -15.26 10.58
C ARG A 93 -1.21 -14.56 9.81
N LEU A 94 -2.18 -15.31 9.30
CA LEU A 94 -3.33 -14.75 8.65
C LEU A 94 -4.11 -13.82 9.60
N ARG A 95 -4.41 -14.28 10.83
CA ARG A 95 -5.05 -13.43 11.84
C ARG A 95 -4.23 -12.18 12.17
N GLN A 96 -2.90 -12.28 12.19
CA GLN A 96 -2.03 -11.12 12.38
C GLN A 96 -2.16 -10.12 11.22
N MET A 97 -2.18 -10.58 9.96
CA MET A 97 -2.41 -9.71 8.80
C MET A 97 -3.75 -8.97 8.90
N PHE A 98 -4.81 -9.70 9.25
CA PHE A 98 -6.14 -9.13 9.49
C PHE A 98 -6.10 -8.06 10.59
N ALA A 99 -5.52 -8.39 11.75
CA ALA A 99 -5.44 -7.48 12.88
C ALA A 99 -4.68 -6.19 12.52
N ASP A 100 -3.58 -6.31 11.78
CA ASP A 100 -2.76 -5.18 11.34
C ASP A 100 -3.53 -4.26 10.39
N TRP A 101 -4.11 -4.80 9.32
CA TRP A 101 -4.90 -3.96 8.39
C TRP A 101 -6.18 -3.43 9.03
N GLU A 102 -6.82 -4.16 9.95
CA GLU A 102 -7.96 -3.64 10.71
C GLU A 102 -7.53 -2.47 11.61
N ALA A 103 -6.37 -2.58 12.29
CA ALA A 103 -5.82 -1.49 13.08
C ALA A 103 -5.52 -0.25 12.21
N VAL A 104 -4.87 -0.44 11.06
CA VAL A 104 -4.61 0.67 10.12
C VAL A 104 -5.92 1.26 9.61
N SER A 105 -6.91 0.45 9.24
CA SER A 105 -8.21 0.95 8.75
C SER A 105 -8.99 1.79 9.78
N LYS A 106 -8.76 1.54 11.07
CA LYS A 106 -9.34 2.31 12.18
C LYS A 106 -8.58 3.61 12.42
N ALA A 107 -7.25 3.58 12.29
CA ALA A 107 -6.38 4.73 12.54
C ALA A 107 -6.35 5.71 11.36
N ASP A 108 -6.14 5.21 10.15
CA ASP A 108 -6.15 5.96 8.89
C ASP A 108 -6.82 5.11 7.79
N PRO A 109 -8.13 5.30 7.56
CA PRO A 109 -8.86 4.55 6.54
C PRO A 109 -8.45 4.92 5.11
N SER A 110 -7.76 6.04 4.90
CA SER A 110 -7.29 6.51 3.60
C SER A 110 -5.88 6.05 3.24
N PHE A 111 -5.15 5.50 4.21
CA PHE A 111 -3.76 5.06 4.07
C PHE A 111 -3.56 4.22 2.81
N ASP A 112 -2.50 4.53 2.05
CA ASP A 112 -2.16 3.85 0.79
C ASP A 112 -3.38 3.71 -0.16
N TYR A 113 -4.10 4.82 -0.32
CA TYR A 113 -5.24 4.94 -1.24
C TYR A 113 -6.43 4.03 -0.87
N GLY A 114 -6.75 3.95 0.42
CA GLY A 114 -7.72 2.99 0.97
C GLY A 114 -7.18 1.55 1.03
N GLY A 115 -5.85 1.42 1.06
CA GLY A 115 -5.11 0.17 1.06
C GLY A 115 -5.57 -0.84 2.10
N PRO A 116 -5.81 -0.48 3.38
CA PRO A 116 -6.26 -1.44 4.38
C PRO A 116 -7.52 -2.20 3.98
N TYR A 117 -8.48 -1.50 3.36
CA TYR A 117 -9.71 -2.14 2.86
C TYR A 117 -9.46 -2.99 1.62
N ARG A 118 -8.63 -2.51 0.69
CA ARG A 118 -8.22 -3.26 -0.51
C ARG A 118 -7.55 -4.58 -0.12
N MET A 119 -6.52 -4.53 0.72
CA MET A 119 -5.77 -5.71 1.14
C MET A 119 -6.64 -6.73 1.89
N LEU A 120 -7.54 -6.28 2.78
CA LEU A 120 -8.50 -7.17 3.44
C LEU A 120 -9.43 -7.84 2.43
N ALA A 121 -9.85 -7.12 1.39
CA ALA A 121 -10.73 -7.64 0.35
C ALA A 121 -10.06 -8.70 -0.51
N GLU A 122 -8.83 -8.46 -0.95
CA GLU A 122 -7.99 -9.43 -1.69
C GLU A 122 -7.88 -10.74 -0.92
N VAL A 123 -7.59 -10.69 0.39
CA VAL A 123 -7.51 -11.89 1.20
C VAL A 123 -8.85 -12.62 1.28
N TYR A 124 -9.98 -11.91 1.44
CA TYR A 124 -11.31 -12.56 1.38
C TYR A 124 -11.64 -13.18 0.02
N MET A 125 -11.01 -12.75 -1.08
CA MET A 125 -11.16 -13.39 -2.39
C MET A 125 -10.30 -14.64 -2.50
N GLU A 126 -9.08 -14.62 -1.97
CA GLU A 126 -8.12 -15.72 -2.11
C GLU A 126 -8.33 -16.87 -1.12
N LEU A 127 -9.03 -16.63 -0.01
CA LEU A 127 -9.24 -17.64 1.01
C LEU A 127 -10.01 -18.86 0.46
N PRO A 128 -9.76 -20.07 1.00
CA PRO A 128 -10.52 -21.26 0.62
C PRO A 128 -12.02 -21.11 0.96
N LYS A 129 -12.89 -21.50 0.02
CA LYS A 129 -14.35 -21.44 0.20
C LYS A 129 -14.87 -22.41 1.26
N HIS A 130 -14.34 -23.64 1.29
CA HIS A 130 -14.90 -24.75 2.07
C HIS A 130 -14.02 -25.25 3.22
N PHE A 131 -12.83 -24.70 3.41
CA PHE A 131 -11.86 -25.19 4.38
C PHE A 131 -11.36 -24.05 5.28
N GLY A 132 -11.00 -24.39 6.53
CA GLY A 132 -10.52 -23.43 7.53
C GLY A 132 -11.62 -22.88 8.46
N PRO A 133 -11.23 -22.06 9.46
CA PRO A 133 -12.15 -21.38 10.38
C PRO A 133 -13.17 -20.52 9.65
N LYS A 134 -14.41 -20.41 10.16
CA LYS A 134 -15.51 -19.69 9.48
C LYS A 134 -15.17 -18.21 9.23
N ASP A 135 -14.43 -17.59 10.13
CA ASP A 135 -13.93 -16.22 10.06
C ASP A 135 -12.78 -16.04 9.05
N LEU A 136 -12.17 -17.14 8.58
CA LEU A 136 -11.04 -17.18 7.65
C LEU A 136 -11.40 -18.03 6.42
N ARG A 137 -12.54 -17.73 5.80
CA ARG A 137 -13.03 -18.33 4.55
C ARG A 137 -13.25 -17.27 3.48
N GLN A 138 -13.37 -17.72 2.24
CA GLN A 138 -13.77 -16.85 1.13
C GLN A 138 -15.09 -16.14 1.44
N ASP A 139 -15.13 -14.82 1.24
CA ASP A 139 -16.34 -14.02 1.36
C ASP A 139 -16.33 -12.89 0.33
N LEU A 140 -16.85 -13.19 -0.87
CA LEU A 140 -16.86 -12.26 -2.00
C LEU A 140 -17.77 -11.05 -1.76
N ASN A 141 -18.87 -11.22 -1.04
CA ASN A 141 -19.75 -10.10 -0.68
C ASN A 141 -19.04 -9.13 0.28
N LYS A 142 -18.29 -9.66 1.25
CA LYS A 142 -17.47 -8.86 2.14
C LYS A 142 -16.32 -8.19 1.40
N SER A 143 -15.65 -8.88 0.48
CA SER A 143 -14.63 -8.30 -0.40
C SER A 143 -15.18 -7.10 -1.19
N ILE A 144 -16.30 -7.27 -1.90
CA ILE A 144 -16.95 -6.18 -2.64
C ILE A 144 -17.30 -5.00 -1.73
N LYS A 145 -17.81 -5.26 -0.51
CA LYS A 145 -18.12 -4.20 0.46
C LYS A 145 -16.87 -3.43 0.89
N LEU A 146 -15.74 -4.13 1.09
CA LEU A 146 -14.47 -3.52 1.45
C LEU A 146 -13.87 -2.72 0.28
N LEU A 147 -13.89 -3.24 -0.94
CA LEU A 147 -13.44 -2.52 -2.14
C LEU A 147 -14.27 -1.26 -2.40
N LYS A 148 -15.60 -1.35 -2.21
CA LYS A 148 -16.49 -0.19 -2.23
C LYS A 148 -16.17 0.84 -1.15
N LYS A 149 -15.54 0.46 -0.04
CA LYS A 149 -15.00 1.43 0.93
C LYS A 149 -13.69 2.03 0.44
N ALA A 150 -12.76 1.22 -0.08
CA ALA A 150 -11.47 1.70 -0.60
C ALA A 150 -11.64 2.80 -1.67
N ILE A 151 -12.55 2.59 -2.63
CA ILE A 151 -12.83 3.57 -3.70
C ILE A 151 -13.41 4.91 -3.20
N LYS A 152 -13.94 4.98 -1.97
CA LYS A 152 -14.39 6.25 -1.39
C LYS A 152 -13.22 7.16 -1.02
N PHE A 153 -12.04 6.59 -0.80
CA PHE A 153 -10.84 7.32 -0.40
C PHE A 153 -9.95 7.67 -1.59
N SER A 154 -9.98 6.88 -2.66
CA SER A 154 -9.15 7.13 -3.83
C SER A 154 -9.63 6.40 -5.08
N ASP A 155 -9.46 7.04 -6.24
CA ASP A 155 -9.60 6.47 -7.58
C ASP A 155 -8.35 5.64 -7.99
N TYR A 156 -7.76 4.93 -7.03
CA TYR A 156 -6.60 4.09 -7.25
C TYR A 156 -6.95 2.90 -8.15
N PRO A 157 -6.20 2.63 -9.25
CA PRO A 157 -6.64 1.66 -10.26
C PRO A 157 -6.83 0.26 -9.71
N THR A 158 -5.98 -0.20 -8.79
CA THR A 158 -6.08 -1.54 -8.20
C THR A 158 -7.40 -1.74 -7.45
N ASN A 159 -7.91 -0.72 -6.73
CA ASN A 159 -9.22 -0.81 -6.07
C ASN A 159 -10.35 -1.16 -7.05
N TRP A 160 -10.27 -0.63 -8.28
CA TRP A 160 -11.26 -0.88 -9.33
C TRP A 160 -11.03 -2.21 -10.06
N PHE A 161 -9.77 -2.61 -10.30
CA PHE A 161 -9.45 -3.92 -10.86
C PHE A 161 -9.90 -5.06 -9.95
N ASP A 162 -9.61 -4.98 -8.65
CA ASP A 162 -10.01 -6.00 -7.69
C ASP A 162 -11.54 -6.05 -7.53
N LEU A 163 -12.22 -4.89 -7.63
CA LEU A 163 -13.67 -4.84 -7.62
C LEU A 163 -14.26 -5.53 -8.86
N ALA A 164 -13.66 -5.33 -10.03
CA ALA A 164 -14.06 -6.00 -11.26
C ALA A 164 -13.88 -7.52 -11.16
N GLU A 165 -12.77 -7.97 -10.56
CA GLU A 165 -12.48 -9.38 -10.32
C GLU A 165 -13.46 -10.00 -9.32
N ALA A 166 -13.71 -9.34 -8.18
CA ALA A 166 -14.67 -9.81 -7.18
C ALA A 166 -16.09 -9.96 -7.75
N TYR A 167 -16.52 -9.03 -8.62
CA TYR A 167 -17.78 -9.16 -9.35
C TYR A 167 -17.77 -10.32 -10.35
N ALA A 168 -16.67 -10.53 -11.07
CA ALA A 168 -16.53 -11.65 -12.00
C ALA A 168 -16.60 -13.00 -11.27
N MET A 169 -15.99 -13.12 -10.09
CA MET A 169 -16.06 -14.32 -9.26
C MET A 169 -17.48 -14.64 -8.73
N LEU A 170 -18.40 -13.67 -8.76
CA LEU A 170 -19.83 -13.82 -8.45
C LEU A 170 -20.73 -13.89 -9.69
N ASP A 171 -20.15 -14.04 -10.89
CA ASP A 171 -20.86 -14.01 -12.18
C ASP A 171 -21.66 -12.71 -12.44
N GLN A 172 -21.32 -11.61 -11.76
CA GLN A 172 -21.95 -10.30 -11.94
C GLN A 172 -21.30 -9.53 -13.12
N ARG A 173 -21.49 -10.05 -14.34
CA ARG A 173 -20.79 -9.60 -15.55
C ARG A 173 -20.87 -8.10 -15.83
N GLU A 174 -22.08 -7.52 -15.75
CA GLU A 174 -22.28 -6.09 -16.02
C GLU A 174 -21.54 -5.21 -14.99
N ALA A 175 -21.60 -5.58 -13.71
CA ALA A 175 -20.91 -4.86 -12.65
C ALA A 175 -19.38 -4.98 -12.77
N SER A 176 -18.90 -6.17 -13.15
CA SER A 176 -17.48 -6.41 -13.43
C SER A 176 -17.00 -5.54 -14.59
N GLN A 177 -17.74 -5.49 -15.71
CA GLN A 177 -17.37 -4.68 -16.86
C GLN A 177 -17.31 -3.19 -16.53
N LYS A 178 -18.32 -2.66 -15.82
CA LYS A 178 -18.33 -1.24 -15.39
C LYS A 178 -17.13 -0.90 -14.49
N ALA A 179 -16.80 -1.78 -13.55
CA ALA A 179 -15.63 -1.60 -12.69
C ALA A 179 -14.32 -1.64 -13.48
N MET A 180 -14.21 -2.53 -14.47
CA MET A 180 -13.05 -2.65 -15.36
C MET A 180 -12.88 -1.39 -16.24
N GLU A 181 -13.96 -0.88 -16.82
CA GLU A 181 -13.95 0.36 -17.61
C GLU A 181 -13.49 1.55 -16.75
N LYS A 182 -14.01 1.65 -15.52
CA LYS A 182 -13.56 2.66 -14.56
C LYS A 182 -12.09 2.50 -14.21
N ALA A 183 -11.61 1.28 -13.93
CA ALA A 183 -10.19 1.00 -13.67
C ALA A 183 -9.30 1.53 -14.79
N LYS A 184 -9.63 1.19 -16.05
CA LYS A 184 -8.88 1.63 -17.24
C LYS A 184 -8.89 3.16 -17.39
N SER A 185 -10.01 3.82 -17.10
CA SER A 185 -10.12 5.28 -17.22
C SER A 185 -9.18 6.05 -16.28
N VAL A 186 -8.85 5.47 -15.11
CA VAL A 186 -8.03 6.16 -14.09
C VAL A 186 -6.54 5.84 -14.21
N VAL A 187 -6.14 4.72 -14.83
CA VAL A 187 -4.71 4.29 -14.93
C VAL A 187 -3.77 5.40 -15.39
N SER A 188 -4.18 6.20 -16.38
CA SER A 188 -3.32 7.24 -16.95
C SER A 188 -2.91 8.36 -15.98
N GLN A 189 -3.61 8.49 -14.85
CA GLN A 189 -3.30 9.45 -13.79
C GLN A 189 -2.14 8.99 -12.89
N TRP A 190 -1.74 7.71 -12.99
CA TRP A 190 -0.81 7.05 -12.08
C TRP A 190 0.49 6.62 -12.76
N ARG A 191 0.93 7.34 -13.80
CA ARG A 191 2.09 6.98 -14.65
C ARG A 191 3.40 6.81 -13.89
N THR A 192 3.55 7.48 -12.75
CA THR A 192 4.75 7.42 -11.90
C THR A 192 4.66 6.34 -10.82
N HIS A 193 3.50 5.66 -10.69
CA HIS A 193 3.30 4.65 -9.66
C HIS A 193 4.07 3.36 -10.02
N PRO A 194 4.72 2.67 -9.05
CA PRO A 194 5.49 1.45 -9.32
C PRO A 194 4.71 0.33 -10.03
N TYR A 195 3.39 0.27 -9.80
CA TYR A 195 2.49 -0.72 -10.39
C TYR A 195 1.93 -0.33 -11.76
N TYR A 196 2.27 0.85 -12.29
CA TYR A 196 1.70 1.35 -13.54
C TYR A 196 1.79 0.35 -14.71
N LEU A 197 2.98 -0.25 -14.90
CA LEU A 197 3.20 -1.24 -15.95
C LEU A 197 2.33 -2.50 -15.78
N THR A 198 2.06 -2.91 -14.54
CA THR A 198 1.21 -4.07 -14.26
C THR A 198 -0.24 -3.80 -14.66
N TRP A 199 -0.73 -2.57 -14.48
CA TRP A 199 -2.09 -2.20 -14.90
C TRP A 199 -2.24 -2.12 -16.41
N GLN A 200 -1.21 -1.66 -17.14
CA GLN A 200 -1.23 -1.63 -18.60
C GLN A 200 -1.36 -3.03 -19.23
N GLY A 201 -0.90 -4.07 -18.53
CA GLY A 201 -1.01 -5.46 -18.97
C GLY A 201 -2.39 -6.11 -18.77
N LYS A 202 -3.26 -5.52 -17.94
CA LYS A 202 -4.61 -6.05 -17.67
C LYS A 202 -5.55 -5.64 -18.81
N LYS A 203 -5.71 -6.53 -19.80
CA LYS A 203 -6.64 -6.36 -20.94
C LYS A 203 -8.06 -6.76 -20.58
#